data_AF-A0A357A694-F1
#
_entry.id   AF-A0A357A694-F1
#
_cell.length_a   1.000
_cell.length_b   1.000
_cell.length_c   1.000
_cell.angle_alpha   90.00
_cell.angle_beta   90.00
_cell.angle_gamma   90.00
#
_symmetry.space_group_name_H-M   'P 1'
#
loop_
_entity.id
_entity.type
_entity.pdbx_description
1 polymer ?
#
loop_
_entity_poly.entity_id
_entity_poly.type
_entity_poly.pdbx_seq_one_letter_code
_entity_poly.pdbx_strand_id
1 'polypeptide(L)'
;MPDWTLNLNREELKNIANGACIYGSGGGGAATLIDPLIEVILEVAKQKKATTLEVVDLNTLNDNAGIAIPAAAGSPASAEDRDFAGKLTKEALKAFNELKDKEEQHTEKKITHVLAVEVGVINTLIPIYVAVESGLPLIDGAGGLRSFPILPLSSFASQNIPVSPLVLASPEKTITYTIESSDTTPGAEAAAAEAPMRGILSTPDFGNMAGIAFWTMTGLDAKKATVRCTLTKAKELGQVLQEAKDSGIDPVDAVLGQMTGSRKLLEKGRLDYAENSTSGSLDYLKVFFKKVKAENAKDTEQETYVRIYAVNENLIAWNDQNTSPIAIGPALMCYLTCDGDVFTNADLETIKDKDIAIIGAPPQNLQKSPSGYIEYVIDCYLSILHGIGYGGAYADIEDLPDPEGSTSATIRGLPRKRFSEYSKRQVMSWRG
;
A
#
# COMPACT_ATOMS: atom_id res chain seq x y z
N MET A 1 -3.45 3.38 -19.21
CA MET A 1 -2.29 2.62 -19.75
C MET A 1 -2.93 1.44 -20.43
N PRO A 2 -2.50 1.00 -21.63
CA PRO A 2 -3.13 -0.17 -22.24
C PRO A 2 -3.01 -1.40 -21.31
N ASP A 3 -3.88 -2.38 -21.54
CA ASP A 3 -3.76 -3.71 -20.94
C ASP A 3 -2.32 -4.23 -21.11
N TRP A 4 -1.84 -4.94 -20.11
CA TRP A 4 -0.49 -5.52 -20.12
C TRP A 4 -0.48 -6.89 -19.46
N THR A 5 0.65 -7.56 -19.59
CA THR A 5 0.82 -8.92 -19.10
C THR A 5 1.90 -8.94 -18.03
N LEU A 6 1.54 -9.39 -16.83
CA LEU A 6 2.47 -9.66 -15.75
C LEU A 6 3.12 -11.01 -16.00
N ASN A 7 4.45 -11.07 -16.14
CA ASN A 7 5.14 -12.36 -16.15
C ASN A 7 5.21 -12.91 -14.73
N LEU A 8 4.79 -14.16 -14.55
CA LEU A 8 4.79 -14.83 -13.25
C LEU A 8 6.19 -15.38 -12.98
N ASN A 9 7.13 -14.47 -12.74
CA ASN A 9 8.50 -14.75 -12.34
C ASN A 9 8.88 -13.93 -11.10
N ARG A 10 9.95 -14.35 -10.43
CA ARG A 10 10.39 -13.73 -9.17
C ARG A 10 10.73 -12.26 -9.35
N GLU A 11 11.44 -11.89 -10.40
CA GLU A 11 11.92 -10.52 -10.62
C GLU A 11 10.75 -9.54 -10.73
N GLU A 12 9.77 -9.85 -11.58
CA GLU A 12 8.64 -8.95 -11.81
C GLU A 12 7.72 -8.85 -10.59
N LEU A 13 7.47 -9.96 -9.90
CA LEU A 13 6.72 -9.97 -8.64
C LEU A 13 7.47 -9.21 -7.54
N LYS A 14 8.80 -9.32 -7.46
CA LYS A 14 9.62 -8.57 -6.49
C LYS A 14 9.61 -7.08 -6.77
N ASN A 15 9.65 -6.68 -8.04
CA ASN A 15 9.50 -5.28 -8.43
C ASN A 15 8.14 -4.73 -8.01
N ILE A 16 7.04 -5.45 -8.27
CA ILE A 16 5.71 -5.06 -7.79
C ILE A 16 5.69 -4.94 -6.27
N ALA A 17 6.16 -5.96 -5.55
CA ALA A 17 6.10 -6.02 -4.10
C ALA A 17 6.94 -4.92 -3.43
N ASN A 18 8.15 -4.65 -3.93
CA ASN A 18 9.01 -3.59 -3.40
C ASN A 18 8.40 -2.20 -3.64
N GLY A 19 7.88 -1.94 -4.84
CA GLY A 19 7.20 -0.68 -5.10
C GLY A 19 5.92 -0.53 -4.28
N ALA A 20 5.17 -1.61 -4.08
CA ALA A 20 3.99 -1.63 -3.22
C ALA A 20 4.35 -1.36 -1.75
N CYS A 21 5.47 -1.92 -1.26
CA CYS A 21 5.99 -1.66 0.08
C CYS A 21 6.30 -0.17 0.29
N ILE A 22 6.95 0.48 -0.68
CA ILE A 22 7.26 1.91 -0.61
C ILE A 22 5.97 2.74 -0.63
N TYR A 23 5.08 2.51 -1.60
CA TYR A 23 3.79 3.22 -1.69
C TYR A 23 2.86 2.95 -0.50
N GLY A 24 3.02 1.82 0.19
CA GLY A 24 2.28 1.46 1.41
C GLY A 24 2.45 2.45 2.57
N SER A 25 3.39 3.40 2.47
CA SER A 25 3.51 4.53 3.39
C SER A 25 3.63 4.06 4.86
N GLY A 26 4.47 3.06 5.09
CA GLY A 26 4.74 2.48 6.41
C GLY A 26 3.85 1.30 6.80
N GLY A 27 2.77 1.01 6.07
CA GLY A 27 1.90 -0.13 6.35
C GLY A 27 1.70 -1.07 5.15
N GLY A 28 0.55 -1.74 5.08
CA GLY A 28 0.25 -2.71 4.01
C GLY A 28 0.84 -4.11 4.18
N GLY A 29 1.36 -4.41 5.37
CA GLY A 29 1.95 -5.70 5.74
C GLY A 29 3.47 -5.74 5.63
N ALA A 30 4.08 -6.61 6.43
CA ALA A 30 5.53 -6.70 6.60
C ALA A 30 6.26 -7.02 5.28
N ALA A 31 7.35 -6.30 4.99
CA ALA A 31 8.23 -6.54 3.85
C ALA A 31 8.91 -7.92 3.92
N THR A 32 9.10 -8.44 5.13
CA THR A 32 9.57 -9.81 5.36
C THR A 32 8.66 -10.89 4.73
N LEU A 33 7.39 -10.58 4.43
CA LEU A 33 6.46 -11.49 3.77
C LEU A 33 6.56 -11.49 2.24
N ILE A 34 7.35 -10.58 1.64
CA ILE A 34 7.46 -10.47 0.18
C ILE A 34 7.91 -11.80 -0.44
N ASP A 35 9.06 -12.35 -0.02
CA ASP A 35 9.58 -13.58 -0.63
C ASP A 35 8.67 -14.80 -0.37
N PRO A 36 8.17 -15.05 0.87
CA PRO A 36 7.19 -16.10 1.12
C PRO A 36 5.94 -16.02 0.26
N LEU A 37 5.35 -14.83 0.09
CA LEU A 37 4.16 -14.65 -0.76
C LEU A 37 4.48 -14.88 -2.25
N ILE A 38 5.65 -14.45 -2.71
CA ILE A 38 6.11 -14.71 -4.08
C ILE A 38 6.28 -16.21 -4.31
N GLU A 39 6.85 -16.98 -3.38
CA GLU A 39 6.94 -18.44 -3.52
C GLU A 39 5.56 -19.06 -3.72
N VAL A 40 4.59 -18.70 -2.88
CA VAL A 40 3.23 -19.23 -2.96
C VAL A 40 2.58 -18.89 -4.32
N ILE A 41 2.79 -17.67 -4.84
CA ILE A 41 2.32 -17.27 -6.18
C ILE A 41 2.98 -18.11 -7.28
N LEU A 42 4.28 -18.34 -7.21
CA LEU A 42 5.01 -19.11 -8.22
C LEU A 42 4.66 -20.60 -8.19
N GLU A 43 4.43 -21.15 -7.00
CA GLU A 43 3.96 -22.52 -6.82
C GLU A 43 2.59 -22.72 -7.46
N VAL A 44 1.65 -21.81 -7.21
CA VAL A 44 0.31 -21.91 -7.80
C VAL A 44 0.34 -21.68 -9.30
N ALA A 45 1.15 -20.73 -9.79
CA ALA A 45 1.35 -20.48 -11.21
C ALA A 45 1.84 -21.76 -11.92
N LYS A 46 2.82 -22.46 -11.32
CA LYS A 46 3.33 -23.74 -11.83
C LYS A 46 2.25 -24.82 -11.86
N GLN A 47 1.43 -24.94 -10.80
CA GLN A 47 0.32 -25.90 -10.73
C GLN A 47 -0.73 -25.64 -11.82
N LYS A 48 -1.08 -24.36 -12.04
CA LYS A 48 -2.03 -23.93 -13.08
C LYS A 48 -1.43 -23.90 -14.49
N LYS A 49 -0.13 -24.14 -14.63
CA LYS A 49 0.65 -23.96 -15.87
C LYS A 49 0.52 -22.54 -16.44
N ALA A 50 0.34 -21.55 -15.57
CA ALA A 50 0.29 -20.15 -15.91
C ALA A 50 1.72 -19.58 -15.90
N THR A 51 2.15 -19.00 -17.02
CA THR A 51 3.42 -18.25 -17.11
C THR A 51 3.20 -16.75 -16.98
N THR A 52 1.96 -16.30 -17.13
CA THR A 52 1.57 -14.90 -17.22
C THR A 52 0.21 -14.69 -16.58
N LEU A 53 -0.03 -13.48 -16.06
CA LEU A 53 -1.33 -13.00 -15.61
C LEU A 53 -1.74 -11.79 -16.47
N GLU A 54 -2.99 -11.78 -16.93
CA GLU A 54 -3.56 -10.63 -17.64
C GLU A 54 -3.86 -9.49 -16.67
N VAL A 55 -3.36 -8.30 -17.00
CA VAL A 55 -3.62 -7.07 -16.25
C VAL A 55 -4.39 -6.08 -17.12
N VAL A 56 -5.62 -5.78 -16.71
CA VAL A 56 -6.61 -5.05 -17.52
C VAL A 56 -6.66 -3.57 -17.12
N ASP A 57 -6.68 -2.68 -18.11
CA ASP A 57 -6.98 -1.27 -17.92
C ASP A 57 -8.46 -1.11 -17.56
N LEU A 58 -8.72 -0.42 -16.46
CA LEU A 58 -10.07 -0.10 -16.02
C LEU A 58 -10.94 0.55 -17.11
N ASN A 59 -10.33 1.32 -18.04
CA ASN A 59 -11.06 1.96 -19.13
C ASN A 59 -11.58 1.00 -20.20
N THR A 60 -10.93 -0.15 -20.42
CA THR A 60 -11.31 -1.14 -21.43
C THR A 60 -12.33 -2.14 -20.89
N LEU A 61 -12.53 -2.16 -19.56
CA LEU A 61 -13.44 -3.06 -18.86
C LEU A 61 -14.89 -2.90 -19.33
N ASN A 62 -15.61 -4.01 -19.49
CA ASN A 62 -17.03 -3.99 -19.79
C ASN A 62 -17.83 -3.43 -18.60
N ASP A 63 -18.79 -2.55 -18.83
CA ASP A 63 -19.61 -1.93 -17.77
C ASP A 63 -20.35 -2.97 -16.91
N ASN A 64 -20.68 -4.13 -17.48
CA ASN A 64 -21.36 -5.23 -16.79
C ASN A 64 -20.40 -6.30 -16.24
N ALA A 65 -19.08 -6.10 -16.32
CA ALA A 65 -18.13 -7.00 -15.67
C ALA A 65 -18.44 -7.08 -14.17
N GLY A 66 -18.37 -8.27 -13.58
CA GLY A 66 -18.42 -8.44 -12.12
C GLY A 66 -17.02 -8.44 -11.54
N ILE A 67 -16.80 -7.66 -10.48
CA ILE A 67 -15.54 -7.50 -9.78
C ILE A 67 -15.75 -7.85 -8.31
N ALA A 68 -14.76 -8.49 -7.69
CA ALA A 68 -14.69 -8.64 -6.24
C ALA A 68 -13.25 -8.40 -5.76
N ILE A 69 -13.13 -7.97 -4.50
CA ILE A 69 -11.85 -7.58 -3.90
C ILE A 69 -11.45 -8.62 -2.84
N PRO A 70 -10.51 -9.52 -3.13
CA PRO A 70 -9.84 -10.32 -2.10
C PRO A 70 -8.74 -9.50 -1.42
N ALA A 71 -8.58 -9.67 -0.13
CA ALA A 71 -7.53 -9.05 0.66
C ALA A 71 -7.24 -9.90 1.91
N ALA A 72 -6.41 -9.36 2.80
CA ALA A 72 -6.29 -9.83 4.16
C ALA A 72 -6.60 -8.71 5.15
N ALA A 73 -7.20 -9.08 6.28
CA ALA A 73 -7.55 -8.16 7.36
C ALA A 73 -7.01 -8.68 8.69
N GLY A 74 -6.42 -7.81 9.50
CA GLY A 74 -5.85 -8.17 10.79
C GLY A 74 -4.53 -7.47 11.11
N SER A 75 -3.91 -7.87 12.22
CA SER A 75 -2.62 -7.33 12.68
C SER A 75 -1.51 -8.38 12.51
N PRO A 76 -0.38 -8.07 11.84
CA PRO A 76 0.73 -8.99 11.64
C PRO A 76 1.43 -9.45 12.92
N ALA A 77 1.11 -8.90 14.10
CA ALA A 77 1.68 -9.34 15.38
C ALA A 77 1.46 -10.84 15.68
N SER A 78 0.56 -11.51 14.94
CA SER A 78 0.32 -12.96 14.98
C SER A 78 1.18 -13.78 14.00
N ALA A 79 2.05 -13.16 13.18
CA ALA A 79 2.80 -13.82 12.11
C ALA A 79 4.13 -14.49 12.53
N GLU A 80 4.18 -15.14 13.69
CA GLU A 80 5.34 -15.95 14.11
C GLU A 80 5.44 -17.30 13.35
N ASP A 81 4.41 -17.64 12.57
CA ASP A 81 4.29 -18.89 11.83
C ASP A 81 5.07 -18.86 10.51
N ARG A 82 5.90 -19.89 10.28
CA ARG A 82 6.68 -20.06 9.04
C ARG A 82 5.82 -20.30 7.80
N ASP A 83 4.59 -20.80 7.96
CA ASP A 83 3.63 -21.02 6.86
C ASP A 83 2.56 -19.92 6.78
N PHE A 84 2.76 -18.78 7.46
CA PHE A 84 1.78 -17.70 7.53
C PHE A 84 1.31 -17.23 6.13
N ALA A 85 2.24 -17.04 5.19
CA ALA A 85 1.93 -16.61 3.83
C ALA A 85 1.05 -17.64 3.07
N GLY A 86 1.35 -18.94 3.23
CA GLY A 86 0.58 -20.01 2.59
C GLY A 86 -0.83 -20.18 3.17
N LYS A 87 -1.00 -19.97 4.48
CA LYS A 87 -2.31 -19.96 5.13
C LYS A 87 -3.14 -18.75 4.73
N LEU A 88 -2.58 -17.56 4.82
CA LEU A 88 -3.29 -16.31 4.55
C LEU A 88 -3.80 -16.22 3.12
N THR A 89 -3.01 -16.67 2.14
CA THR A 89 -3.41 -16.72 0.72
C THR A 89 -4.56 -17.70 0.48
N LYS A 90 -4.53 -18.88 1.11
CA LYS A 90 -5.64 -19.86 1.04
C LYS A 90 -6.91 -19.33 1.71
N GLU A 91 -6.78 -18.64 2.83
CA GLU A 91 -7.90 -17.99 3.52
C GLU A 91 -8.53 -16.90 2.65
N ALA A 92 -7.71 -16.03 2.04
CA ALA A 92 -8.21 -14.99 1.13
C ALA A 92 -8.92 -15.58 -0.09
N LEU A 93 -8.38 -16.66 -0.67
CA LEU A 93 -9.05 -17.41 -1.74
C LEU A 93 -10.38 -18.04 -1.26
N LYS A 94 -10.42 -18.60 -0.05
CA LYS A 94 -11.62 -19.19 0.54
C LYS A 94 -12.72 -18.13 0.72
N ALA A 95 -12.37 -16.94 1.23
CA ALA A 95 -13.29 -15.81 1.32
C ALA A 95 -13.78 -15.35 -0.06
N PHE A 96 -12.87 -15.24 -1.03
CA PHE A 96 -13.20 -14.84 -2.41
C PHE A 96 -14.16 -15.82 -3.08
N ASN A 97 -13.91 -17.12 -2.96
CA ASN A 97 -14.77 -18.15 -3.54
C ASN A 97 -16.16 -18.15 -2.91
N GLU A 98 -16.27 -18.03 -1.58
CA GLU A 98 -17.57 -17.94 -0.91
C GLU A 98 -18.33 -16.69 -1.36
N LEU A 99 -17.68 -15.53 -1.45
CA LEU A 99 -18.30 -14.31 -1.94
C LEU A 99 -18.79 -14.48 -3.38
N LYS A 100 -17.92 -14.98 -4.25
CA LYS A 100 -18.24 -15.25 -5.65
C LYS A 100 -19.43 -16.21 -5.79
N ASP A 101 -19.42 -17.32 -5.06
CA ASP A 101 -20.49 -18.31 -5.10
C ASP A 101 -21.82 -17.71 -4.61
N LYS A 102 -21.79 -16.88 -3.56
CA LYS A 102 -22.98 -16.17 -3.08
C LYS A 102 -23.51 -15.19 -4.13
N GLU A 103 -22.65 -14.36 -4.71
CA GLU A 103 -23.06 -13.41 -5.75
C GLU A 103 -23.66 -14.14 -6.96
N GLU A 104 -23.03 -15.23 -7.42
CA GLU A 104 -23.49 -15.99 -8.58
C GLU A 104 -24.77 -16.80 -8.33
N GLN A 105 -25.08 -17.12 -7.06
CA GLN A 105 -26.33 -17.80 -6.67
C GLN A 105 -27.49 -16.82 -6.47
N HIS A 106 -27.22 -15.63 -5.90
CA HIS A 106 -28.26 -14.65 -5.57
C HIS A 106 -28.46 -13.61 -6.68
N THR A 107 -27.50 -13.49 -7.59
CA THR A 107 -27.54 -12.60 -8.74
C THR A 107 -27.22 -13.39 -10.02
N GLU A 108 -27.76 -12.98 -11.16
CA GLU A 108 -27.33 -13.55 -12.45
C GLU A 108 -25.95 -13.04 -12.91
N LYS A 109 -25.21 -12.33 -12.05
CA LYS A 109 -23.93 -11.70 -12.38
C LYS A 109 -22.77 -12.58 -11.92
N LYS A 110 -21.81 -12.79 -12.83
CA LYS A 110 -20.59 -13.55 -12.55
C LYS A 110 -19.45 -12.65 -12.12
N ILE A 111 -18.64 -13.11 -11.16
CA ILE A 111 -17.36 -12.45 -10.88
C ILE A 111 -16.37 -12.86 -11.96
N THR A 112 -15.86 -11.84 -12.65
CA THR A 112 -15.03 -11.98 -13.86
C THR A 112 -13.64 -11.40 -13.70
N HIS A 113 -13.43 -10.49 -12.74
CA HIS A 113 -12.15 -9.82 -12.52
C HIS A 113 -11.85 -9.72 -11.03
N VAL A 114 -10.56 -9.70 -10.72
CA VAL A 114 -10.04 -9.42 -9.39
C VAL A 114 -9.55 -7.96 -9.34
N LEU A 115 -9.76 -7.29 -8.21
CA LEU A 115 -9.26 -5.95 -7.95
C LEU A 115 -8.61 -5.89 -6.57
N ALA A 116 -7.53 -5.12 -6.42
CA ALA A 116 -6.88 -4.92 -5.13
C ALA A 116 -7.61 -3.87 -4.29
N VAL A 117 -7.63 -4.04 -2.97
CA VAL A 117 -8.20 -3.03 -2.08
C VAL A 117 -7.33 -1.78 -1.98
N GLU A 118 -6.02 -1.96 -1.93
CA GLU A 118 -5.04 -0.90 -1.66
C GLU A 118 -3.66 -1.28 -2.23
N VAL A 119 -2.67 -0.40 -2.10
CA VAL A 119 -1.28 -0.72 -2.44
C VAL A 119 -0.44 -0.88 -1.17
N GLY A 120 -0.04 -2.13 -0.93
CA GLY A 120 0.78 -2.59 0.19
C GLY A 120 1.23 -4.03 -0.07
N VAL A 121 2.26 -4.52 0.63
CA VAL A 121 2.86 -5.85 0.37
C VAL A 121 1.81 -6.96 0.28
N ILE A 122 1.02 -7.12 1.34
CA ILE A 122 0.04 -8.22 1.45
C ILE A 122 -1.11 -7.98 0.47
N ASN A 123 -1.72 -6.79 0.51
CA ASN A 123 -2.92 -6.46 -0.24
C ASN A 123 -2.68 -6.16 -1.73
N THR A 124 -1.44 -6.23 -2.20
CA THR A 124 -1.08 -6.30 -3.63
C THR A 124 -0.77 -7.74 -4.08
N LEU A 125 -0.06 -8.53 -3.26
CA LEU A 125 0.31 -9.91 -3.63
C LEU A 125 -0.85 -10.90 -3.48
N ILE A 126 -1.76 -10.72 -2.51
CA ILE A 126 -2.95 -11.58 -2.36
C ILE A 126 -3.86 -11.52 -3.59
N PRO A 127 -4.25 -10.34 -4.12
CA PRO A 127 -5.02 -10.27 -5.35
C PRO A 127 -4.34 -10.96 -6.55
N ILE A 128 -3.02 -10.86 -6.67
CA ILE A 128 -2.26 -11.59 -7.71
C ILE A 128 -2.40 -13.09 -7.51
N TYR A 129 -2.19 -13.60 -6.29
CA TYR A 129 -2.38 -15.02 -5.98
C TYR A 129 -3.79 -15.51 -6.35
N VAL A 130 -4.83 -14.79 -5.89
CA VAL A 130 -6.23 -15.17 -6.13
C VAL A 130 -6.57 -15.13 -7.62
N ALA A 131 -6.07 -14.13 -8.36
CA ALA A 131 -6.24 -14.03 -9.80
C ALA A 131 -5.62 -15.22 -10.54
N VAL A 132 -4.38 -15.61 -10.18
CA VAL A 132 -3.69 -16.78 -10.77
C VAL A 132 -4.42 -18.09 -10.44
N GLU A 133 -4.80 -18.29 -9.17
CA GLU A 133 -5.47 -19.51 -8.72
C GLU A 133 -6.86 -19.68 -9.35
N SER A 134 -7.59 -18.57 -9.50
CA SER A 134 -8.94 -18.55 -10.07
C SER A 134 -8.96 -18.48 -11.60
N GLY A 135 -7.82 -18.20 -12.23
CA GLY A 135 -7.72 -17.96 -13.68
C GLY A 135 -8.47 -16.71 -14.14
N LEU A 136 -8.57 -15.69 -13.29
CA LEU A 136 -9.25 -14.43 -13.58
C LEU A 136 -8.24 -13.31 -13.85
N PRO A 137 -8.52 -12.37 -14.77
CA PRO A 137 -7.71 -11.17 -14.97
C PRO A 137 -7.70 -10.27 -13.72
N LEU A 138 -6.59 -9.56 -13.53
CA LEU A 138 -6.41 -8.57 -12.48
C LEU A 138 -6.57 -7.16 -13.05
N ILE A 139 -7.31 -6.28 -12.37
CA ILE A 139 -7.44 -4.89 -12.80
C ILE A 139 -6.23 -4.07 -12.33
N ASP A 140 -5.67 -3.22 -13.21
CA ASP A 140 -4.63 -2.25 -12.85
C ASP A 140 -5.22 -1.05 -12.08
N GLY A 141 -5.59 -1.30 -10.84
CA GLY A 141 -6.19 -0.32 -9.96
C GLY A 141 -6.31 -0.82 -8.52
N ALA A 142 -6.57 0.12 -7.61
CA ALA A 142 -6.89 -0.16 -6.22
C ALA A 142 -7.74 0.97 -5.63
N GLY A 143 -8.18 0.81 -4.38
CA GLY A 143 -8.87 1.84 -3.61
C GLY A 143 -7.98 3.03 -3.23
N GLY A 144 -6.67 2.94 -3.48
CA GLY A 144 -5.70 4.01 -3.26
C GLY A 144 -4.31 3.57 -3.73
N LEU A 145 -3.45 4.52 -4.12
CA LEU A 145 -2.02 4.28 -4.34
C LEU A 145 -1.24 4.41 -3.01
N ARG A 146 -1.76 3.76 -1.98
CA ARG A 146 -1.23 3.66 -0.62
C ARG A 146 -1.96 2.56 0.14
N SER A 147 -1.47 2.22 1.31
CA SER A 147 -2.26 1.52 2.33
C SER A 147 -2.99 2.51 3.22
N PHE A 148 -4.04 2.03 3.88
CA PHE A 148 -4.83 2.82 4.82
C PHE A 148 -5.29 2.02 6.05
N PRO A 149 -5.39 2.70 7.22
CA PRO A 149 -5.72 2.06 8.51
C PRO A 149 -7.14 1.51 8.61
N ILE A 150 -8.07 2.10 7.85
CA ILE A 150 -9.51 1.80 7.90
C ILE A 150 -10.14 1.92 6.49
N LEU A 151 -11.16 1.10 6.24
CA LEU A 151 -11.92 0.97 5.00
C LEU A 151 -12.51 2.28 4.45
N PRO A 152 -12.99 3.25 5.28
CA PRO A 152 -13.46 4.54 4.78
C PRO A 152 -12.44 5.31 3.96
N LEU A 153 -11.14 5.09 4.12
CA LEU A 153 -10.11 5.80 3.35
C LEU A 153 -9.96 5.31 1.91
N SER A 154 -10.63 4.22 1.55
CA SER A 154 -10.67 3.72 0.18
C SER A 154 -11.47 4.64 -0.74
N SER A 155 -11.08 4.69 -2.02
CA SER A 155 -11.83 5.41 -3.03
C SER A 155 -13.20 4.77 -3.29
N PHE A 156 -13.35 3.48 -3.02
CA PHE A 156 -14.64 2.77 -3.10
C PHE A 156 -15.65 3.35 -2.09
N ALA A 157 -15.24 3.54 -0.84
CA ALA A 157 -16.05 4.16 0.20
C ALA A 157 -16.43 5.61 -0.18
N SER A 158 -15.48 6.39 -0.71
CA SER A 158 -15.74 7.78 -1.15
C SER A 158 -16.82 7.88 -2.23
N GLN A 159 -16.98 6.84 -3.05
CA GLN A 159 -17.96 6.76 -4.14
C GLN A 159 -19.21 5.97 -3.75
N ASN A 160 -19.40 5.68 -2.46
CA ASN A 160 -20.54 4.92 -1.93
C ASN A 160 -20.74 3.56 -2.62
N ILE A 161 -19.65 2.87 -2.94
CA ILE A 161 -19.75 1.47 -3.33
C ILE A 161 -20.07 0.64 -2.07
N PRO A 162 -21.16 -0.14 -2.05
CA PRO A 162 -21.50 -0.98 -0.90
C PRO A 162 -20.34 -1.91 -0.54
N VAL A 163 -19.91 -1.87 0.72
CA VAL A 163 -18.84 -2.74 1.21
C VAL A 163 -19.34 -4.18 1.37
N SER A 164 -20.66 -4.34 1.56
CA SER A 164 -21.32 -5.62 1.74
C SER A 164 -21.61 -6.36 0.44
N PRO A 165 -21.74 -7.70 0.49
CA PRO A 165 -21.48 -8.55 1.66
C PRO A 165 -19.97 -8.68 1.91
N LEU A 166 -19.59 -8.81 3.18
CA LEU A 166 -18.22 -9.09 3.60
C LEU A 166 -18.09 -10.55 3.98
N VAL A 167 -17.05 -11.21 3.48
CA VAL A 167 -16.71 -12.58 3.83
C VAL A 167 -15.35 -12.59 4.51
N LEU A 168 -15.31 -13.08 5.75
CA LEU A 168 -14.07 -13.37 6.48
C LEU A 168 -13.85 -14.88 6.51
N ALA A 169 -12.63 -15.32 6.25
CA ALA A 169 -12.26 -16.72 6.29
C ALA A 169 -10.97 -16.94 7.07
N SER A 170 -11.01 -17.95 7.94
CA SER A 170 -9.86 -18.58 8.59
C SER A 170 -9.76 -20.04 8.09
N PRO A 171 -8.76 -20.82 8.52
CA PRO A 171 -8.66 -22.23 8.12
C PRO A 171 -9.93 -23.00 8.48
N GLU A 172 -10.45 -22.80 9.69
CA GLU A 172 -11.57 -23.56 10.27
C GLU A 172 -12.94 -22.93 9.98
N LYS A 173 -13.03 -21.60 9.82
CA LYS A 173 -14.32 -20.91 9.70
C LYS A 173 -14.41 -19.97 8.50
N THR A 174 -15.64 -19.78 8.04
CA THR A 174 -16.02 -18.72 7.12
C THR A 174 -17.24 -18.02 7.70
N ILE A 175 -17.18 -16.69 7.80
CA ILE A 175 -18.29 -15.85 8.27
C ILE A 175 -18.61 -14.85 7.17
N THR A 176 -19.88 -14.80 6.79
CA THR A 176 -20.41 -13.76 5.90
C THR A 176 -21.37 -12.88 6.68
N TYR A 177 -21.25 -11.58 6.50
CA TYR A 177 -22.17 -10.60 7.08
C TYR A 177 -22.39 -9.42 6.13
N THR A 178 -23.51 -8.74 6.35
CA THR A 178 -23.95 -7.57 5.59
C THR A 178 -24.16 -6.42 6.57
N ILE A 179 -23.82 -5.21 6.15
CA ILE A 179 -24.10 -3.98 6.88
C ILE A 179 -25.29 -3.30 6.22
N GLU A 180 -26.34 -3.09 6.99
CA GLU A 180 -27.47 -2.23 6.60
C GLU A 180 -27.32 -0.89 7.31
N SER A 181 -26.87 0.13 6.59
CA SER A 181 -26.76 1.50 7.09
C SER A 181 -27.87 2.37 6.49
N SER A 182 -28.60 3.08 7.35
CA SER A 182 -29.51 4.15 6.91
C SER A 182 -28.78 5.48 6.69
N ASP A 183 -27.53 5.59 7.14
CA ASP A 183 -26.65 6.71 6.86
C ASP A 183 -26.14 6.61 5.41
N THR A 184 -26.42 7.66 4.64
CA THR A 184 -26.09 7.78 3.21
C THR A 184 -24.87 8.66 2.96
N THR A 185 -24.21 9.11 4.02
CA THR A 185 -22.96 9.88 3.90
C THR A 185 -21.86 9.02 3.26
N PRO A 186 -20.99 9.62 2.43
CA PRO A 186 -19.86 8.93 1.81
C PRO A 186 -19.05 8.05 2.77
N GLY A 187 -19.05 6.74 2.51
CA GLY A 187 -18.30 5.74 3.27
C GLY A 187 -18.91 5.33 4.62
N ALA A 188 -20.14 5.73 4.95
CA ALA A 188 -20.81 5.33 6.18
C ALA A 188 -20.90 3.81 6.37
N GLU A 189 -21.24 3.06 5.30
CA GLU A 189 -21.31 1.60 5.34
C GLU A 189 -19.93 0.98 5.62
N ALA A 190 -18.88 1.49 4.98
CA ALA A 190 -17.50 1.05 5.21
C ALA A 190 -17.04 1.33 6.65
N ALA A 191 -17.43 2.48 7.21
CA ALA A 191 -17.15 2.82 8.60
C ALA A 191 -17.90 1.91 9.57
N ALA A 192 -19.16 1.61 9.28
CA ALA A 192 -19.98 0.69 10.08
C ALA A 192 -19.49 -0.78 10.01
N ALA A 193 -18.77 -1.16 8.96
CA ALA A 193 -18.18 -2.50 8.82
C ALA A 193 -16.95 -2.74 9.72
N GLU A 194 -16.24 -1.69 10.14
CA GLU A 194 -14.97 -1.77 10.90
C GLU A 194 -15.12 -2.50 12.23
N ALA A 195 -16.06 -2.07 13.07
CA ALA A 195 -16.21 -2.62 14.41
C ALA A 195 -16.66 -4.10 14.39
N PRO A 196 -17.66 -4.51 13.58
CA PRO A 196 -17.99 -5.93 13.42
C PRO A 196 -16.83 -6.76 12.87
N MET A 197 -16.11 -6.26 11.85
CA MET A 197 -14.95 -6.94 11.27
C MET A 197 -13.92 -7.24 12.36
N ARG A 198 -13.50 -6.22 13.10
CA ARG A 198 -12.49 -6.35 14.17
C ARG A 198 -12.97 -7.23 15.31
N GLY A 199 -14.26 -7.15 15.66
CA GLY A 199 -14.89 -8.03 16.64
C GLY A 199 -14.78 -9.51 16.24
N ILE A 200 -15.06 -9.84 14.98
CA ILE A 200 -14.93 -11.21 14.45
C ILE A 200 -13.46 -11.66 14.45
N LEU A 201 -12.55 -10.82 13.95
CA LEU A 201 -11.12 -11.11 13.91
C LEU A 201 -10.54 -11.39 15.30
N SER A 202 -11.04 -10.70 16.34
CA SER A 202 -10.58 -10.90 17.72
C SER A 202 -10.97 -12.25 18.35
N THR A 203 -11.85 -13.02 17.69
CA THR A 203 -12.24 -14.33 18.20
C THR A 203 -11.12 -15.37 18.02
N PRO A 204 -11.07 -16.41 18.87
CA PRO A 204 -10.04 -17.45 18.78
C PRO A 204 -9.99 -18.18 17.43
N ASP A 205 -11.12 -18.25 16.70
CA ASP A 205 -11.20 -18.93 15.41
C ASP A 205 -10.50 -18.16 14.28
N PHE A 206 -10.20 -16.88 14.49
CA PHE A 206 -9.52 -16.01 13.53
C PHE A 206 -8.15 -15.54 14.06
N GLY A 207 -7.95 -15.44 15.37
CA GLY A 207 -6.62 -15.13 15.92
C GLY A 207 -6.05 -13.78 15.45
N ASN A 208 -6.92 -12.77 15.30
CA ASN A 208 -6.62 -11.43 14.81
C ASN A 208 -6.17 -11.35 13.34
N MET A 209 -6.37 -12.39 12.53
CA MET A 209 -6.06 -12.39 11.11
C MET A 209 -7.10 -13.18 10.30
N ALA A 210 -7.40 -12.73 9.08
CA ALA A 210 -8.25 -13.48 8.17
C ALA A 210 -7.94 -13.12 6.71
N GLY A 211 -8.25 -14.05 5.82
CA GLY A 211 -8.64 -13.70 4.46
C GLY A 211 -9.98 -12.96 4.46
N ILE A 212 -10.10 -11.93 3.62
CA ILE A 212 -11.35 -11.19 3.44
C ILE A 212 -11.69 -11.05 1.96
N ALA A 213 -12.98 -11.09 1.62
CA ALA A 213 -13.47 -10.71 0.30
C ALA A 213 -14.74 -9.86 0.43
N PHE A 214 -14.84 -8.80 -0.38
CA PHE A 214 -15.86 -7.77 -0.24
C PHE A 214 -15.88 -6.83 -1.46
N TRP A 215 -16.66 -5.75 -1.39
CA TRP A 215 -16.79 -4.72 -2.45
C TRP A 215 -17.06 -5.33 -3.83
N THR A 216 -18.16 -6.06 -3.92
CA THR A 216 -18.63 -6.56 -5.22
C THR A 216 -19.17 -5.38 -6.02
N MET A 217 -18.76 -5.26 -7.27
CA MET A 217 -19.15 -4.10 -8.09
C MET A 217 -19.21 -4.43 -9.57
N THR A 218 -19.93 -3.60 -10.31
CA THR A 218 -19.96 -3.66 -11.77
C THR A 218 -18.74 -2.96 -12.37
N GLY A 219 -18.41 -3.23 -13.64
CA GLY A 219 -17.34 -2.50 -14.33
C GLY A 219 -17.63 -1.00 -14.42
N LEU A 220 -18.90 -0.60 -14.52
CA LEU A 220 -19.32 0.80 -14.46
C LEU A 220 -18.97 1.42 -13.09
N ASP A 221 -19.26 0.71 -12.01
CA ASP A 221 -18.93 1.16 -10.65
C ASP A 221 -17.42 1.19 -10.40
N ALA A 222 -16.68 0.20 -10.89
CA ALA A 222 -15.23 0.16 -10.78
C ALA A 222 -14.60 1.37 -11.48
N LYS A 223 -15.07 1.74 -12.68
CA LYS A 223 -14.59 2.90 -13.46
C LYS A 223 -14.72 4.23 -12.70
N LYS A 224 -15.80 4.42 -11.94
CA LYS A 224 -16.00 5.63 -11.13
C LYS A 224 -15.24 5.59 -9.80
N ALA A 225 -14.96 4.40 -9.25
CA ALA A 225 -14.54 4.24 -7.86
C ALA A 225 -13.10 3.81 -7.64
N THR A 226 -12.34 3.46 -8.68
CA THR A 226 -10.98 2.91 -8.54
C THR A 226 -9.92 3.96 -8.86
N VAL A 227 -8.86 4.04 -8.04
CA VAL A 227 -7.63 4.75 -8.41
C VAL A 227 -6.87 3.90 -9.43
N ARG A 228 -6.66 4.45 -10.63
CA ARG A 228 -6.10 3.67 -11.75
C ARG A 228 -4.59 3.61 -11.74
N CYS A 229 -4.04 2.58 -12.40
CA CYS A 229 -2.62 2.38 -12.65
C CYS A 229 -1.77 2.24 -11.38
N THR A 230 -2.32 1.65 -10.33
CA THR A 230 -1.64 1.48 -9.05
C THR A 230 -0.63 0.34 -9.12
N LEU A 231 -1.01 -0.80 -9.73
CA LEU A 231 -0.11 -1.94 -9.91
C LEU A 231 1.03 -1.61 -10.86
N THR A 232 0.73 -0.93 -11.98
CA THR A 232 1.76 -0.44 -12.89
C THR A 232 2.72 0.51 -12.18
N LYS A 233 2.22 1.40 -11.31
CA LYS A 233 3.08 2.31 -10.53
C LYS A 233 3.99 1.57 -9.57
N ALA A 234 3.47 0.59 -8.84
CA ALA A 234 4.26 -0.26 -7.96
C ALA A 234 5.36 -0.98 -8.76
N LYS A 235 5.00 -1.61 -9.88
CA LYS A 235 5.97 -2.25 -10.78
C LYS A 235 7.07 -1.30 -11.26
N GLU A 236 6.70 -0.12 -11.79
CA GLU A 236 7.65 0.88 -12.27
C GLU A 236 8.62 1.33 -11.17
N LEU A 237 8.11 1.55 -9.95
CA LEU A 237 8.94 2.02 -8.84
C LEU A 237 9.93 0.96 -8.37
N GLY A 238 9.48 -0.30 -8.24
CA GLY A 238 10.39 -1.38 -7.86
C GLY A 238 11.43 -1.70 -8.92
N GLN A 239 11.08 -1.59 -10.21
CA GLN A 239 12.04 -1.70 -11.31
C GLN A 239 13.13 -0.62 -11.19
N VAL A 240 12.75 0.65 -11.00
CA VAL A 240 13.70 1.76 -10.81
C VAL A 240 14.59 1.52 -9.59
N LEU A 241 14.03 1.03 -8.48
CA LEU A 241 14.80 0.70 -7.29
C LEU A 241 15.85 -0.38 -7.58
N GLN A 242 15.44 -1.48 -8.22
CA GLN A 242 16.33 -2.60 -8.53
C GLN A 242 17.44 -2.17 -9.50
N GLU A 243 17.10 -1.45 -10.57
CA GLU A 243 18.06 -0.91 -11.53
C GLU A 243 19.08 0.03 -10.88
N ALA A 244 18.63 0.85 -9.91
CA ALA A 244 19.52 1.74 -9.16
C ALA A 244 20.53 0.95 -8.32
N LYS A 245 20.07 -0.08 -7.58
CA LYS A 245 20.93 -0.98 -6.80
C LYS A 245 21.96 -1.67 -7.68
N ASP A 246 21.53 -2.22 -8.82
CA ASP A 246 22.42 -2.95 -9.74
C ASP A 246 23.44 -2.04 -10.42
N SER A 247 23.10 -0.76 -10.60
CA SER A 247 23.96 0.23 -11.26
C SER A 247 24.79 1.08 -10.29
N GLY A 248 24.68 0.87 -8.98
CA GLY A 248 25.34 1.68 -7.95
C GLY A 248 24.87 3.14 -7.90
N ILE A 249 23.65 3.42 -8.38
CA ILE A 249 22.99 4.72 -8.25
C ILE A 249 22.33 4.77 -6.86
N ASP A 250 22.34 5.95 -6.21
CA ASP A 250 21.66 6.13 -4.92
C ASP A 250 20.17 5.72 -5.02
N PRO A 251 19.74 4.68 -4.27
CA PRO A 251 18.37 4.16 -4.33
C PRO A 251 17.31 5.19 -3.91
N VAL A 252 17.63 6.06 -2.95
CA VAL A 252 16.73 7.09 -2.43
C VAL A 252 16.48 8.14 -3.50
N ASP A 253 17.54 8.61 -4.18
CA ASP A 253 17.44 9.56 -5.28
C ASP A 253 16.68 8.96 -6.47
N ALA A 254 16.87 7.68 -6.78
CA ALA A 254 16.15 6.99 -7.84
C ALA A 254 14.65 6.87 -7.55
N VAL A 255 14.28 6.45 -6.33
CA VAL A 255 12.89 6.35 -5.87
C VAL A 255 12.23 7.71 -5.85
N LEU A 256 12.88 8.73 -5.27
CA LEU A 256 12.43 10.12 -5.35
C LEU A 256 12.21 10.46 -6.82
N GLY A 257 13.23 10.31 -7.66
CA GLY A 257 13.24 10.48 -9.12
C GLY A 257 11.96 10.04 -9.83
N GLN A 258 11.44 8.88 -9.45
CA GLN A 258 10.30 8.21 -10.08
C GLN A 258 8.91 8.69 -9.58
N MET A 259 8.79 9.21 -8.36
CA MET A 259 7.52 9.75 -7.84
C MET A 259 7.08 11.02 -8.59
N THR A 260 5.86 11.50 -8.43
CA THR A 260 5.35 12.71 -9.11
C THR A 260 4.92 13.78 -8.11
N GLY A 261 4.84 15.04 -8.56
CA GLY A 261 4.50 16.18 -7.70
C GLY A 261 5.64 16.63 -6.79
N SER A 262 5.32 17.43 -5.77
CA SER A 262 6.26 18.05 -4.83
C SER A 262 6.76 17.04 -3.79
N ARG A 263 7.66 16.16 -4.22
CA ARG A 263 8.35 15.18 -3.37
C ARG A 263 9.56 15.80 -2.65
N LYS A 264 9.90 15.28 -1.46
CA LYS A 264 11.10 15.65 -0.72
C LYS A 264 11.63 14.49 0.13
N LEU A 265 12.95 14.48 0.34
CA LEU A 265 13.57 13.72 1.42
C LEU A 265 13.26 14.47 2.73
N LEU A 266 12.43 13.88 3.58
CA LEU A 266 12.05 14.47 4.86
C LEU A 266 13.18 14.37 5.88
N GLU A 267 13.90 13.25 5.93
CA GLU A 267 15.10 13.12 6.77
C GLU A 267 15.88 11.85 6.43
N LYS A 268 17.19 11.84 6.75
CA LYS A 268 17.95 10.60 6.93
C LYS A 268 18.14 10.33 8.41
N GLY A 269 17.78 9.14 8.86
CA GLY A 269 17.83 8.78 10.27
C GLY A 269 18.25 7.33 10.49
N ARG A 270 18.46 6.99 11.75
CA ARG A 270 18.53 5.60 12.23
C ARG A 270 17.43 5.40 13.26
N LEU A 271 16.82 4.22 13.27
CA LEU A 271 15.82 3.87 14.27
C LEU A 271 16.45 3.92 15.67
N ASP A 272 15.85 4.70 16.57
CA ASP A 272 16.24 4.70 17.98
C ASP A 272 15.31 3.75 18.75
N TYR A 273 14.02 4.05 18.77
CA TYR A 273 13.01 3.20 19.38
C TYR A 273 11.61 3.42 18.78
N ALA A 274 10.70 2.52 19.13
CA ALA A 274 9.30 2.57 18.78
C ALA A 274 8.43 2.31 20.01
N GLU A 275 7.34 3.06 20.13
CA GLU A 275 6.33 2.87 21.18
C GLU A 275 5.05 2.35 20.55
N ASN A 276 4.54 1.24 21.06
CA ASN A 276 3.24 0.70 20.68
C ASN A 276 2.21 0.96 21.78
N SER A 277 1.01 1.35 21.39
CA SER A 277 -0.14 1.43 22.28
C SER A 277 -1.39 1.01 21.54
N THR A 278 -2.17 0.10 22.12
CA THR A 278 -3.48 -0.28 21.56
C THR A 278 -4.57 0.52 22.25
N SER A 279 -5.44 1.17 21.48
CA SER A 279 -6.64 1.84 22.00
C SER A 279 -7.84 1.46 21.16
N GLY A 280 -8.84 0.87 21.81
CA GLY A 280 -9.96 0.22 21.13
C GLY A 280 -9.46 -0.94 20.27
N SER A 281 -9.71 -0.86 18.96
CA SER A 281 -9.40 -1.91 17.98
C SER A 281 -8.29 -1.52 17.00
N LEU A 282 -7.58 -0.42 17.30
CA LEU A 282 -6.47 0.12 16.50
C LEU A 282 -5.17 0.08 17.30
N ASP A 283 -4.10 -0.36 16.63
CA ASP A 283 -2.74 -0.34 17.14
C ASP A 283 -2.07 0.96 16.71
N TYR A 284 -1.75 1.81 17.67
CA TYR A 284 -1.05 3.07 17.46
C TYR A 284 0.44 2.85 17.68
N LEU A 285 1.22 3.41 16.79
CA LEU A 285 2.67 3.32 16.79
C LEU A 285 3.26 4.74 16.75
N LYS A 286 4.29 4.95 17.55
CA LYS A 286 5.17 6.13 17.44
C LYS A 286 6.58 5.65 17.18
N VAL A 287 7.16 6.08 16.07
CA VAL A 287 8.52 5.71 15.67
C VAL A 287 9.42 6.92 15.81
N PHE A 288 10.57 6.73 16.48
CA PHE A 288 11.56 7.77 16.71
C PHE A 288 12.82 7.43 15.90
N PHE A 289 13.10 8.25 14.90
CA PHE A 289 14.31 8.18 14.10
C PHE A 289 15.27 9.28 14.53
N LYS A 290 16.46 8.90 14.98
CA LYS A 290 17.54 9.82 15.29
C LYS A 290 18.21 10.25 14.00
N LYS A 291 18.37 11.57 13.79
CA LYS A 291 19.01 12.11 12.59
C LYS A 291 20.46 11.61 12.45
N VAL A 292 20.85 11.20 11.24
CA VAL A 292 22.24 10.87 10.94
C VAL A 292 23.05 12.16 10.90
N LYS A 293 24.11 12.25 11.73
CA LYS A 293 25.01 13.41 11.76
C LYS A 293 25.73 13.55 10.41
N ALA A 294 25.89 14.79 9.95
CA ALA A 294 26.76 15.06 8.80
C ALA A 294 28.21 14.65 9.12
N GLU A 295 29.00 14.25 8.12
CA GLU A 295 30.39 13.78 8.31
C GLU A 295 31.30 14.78 9.06
N ASN A 296 30.94 16.07 9.07
CA ASN A 296 31.68 17.15 9.74
C ASN A 296 30.94 17.73 10.97
N ALA A 297 29.87 17.10 11.44
CA ALA A 297 29.12 17.56 12.60
C ALA A 297 29.99 17.47 13.86
N LYS A 298 29.92 18.49 14.71
CA LYS A 298 30.65 18.45 15.99
C LYS A 298 29.95 17.49 16.95
N ASP A 299 30.73 16.79 17.79
CA ASP A 299 30.18 15.92 18.85
C ASP A 299 29.27 16.67 19.84
N THR A 300 29.40 17.99 19.91
CA THR A 300 28.59 18.87 20.76
C THR A 300 27.20 19.21 20.18
N GLU A 301 26.89 18.82 18.95
CA GLU A 301 25.56 19.05 18.38
C GLU A 301 24.52 18.16 19.08
N GLN A 302 23.42 18.81 19.50
CA GLN A 302 22.31 18.15 20.16
C GLN A 302 21.64 17.14 19.21
N GLU A 303 21.26 16.00 19.76
CA GLU A 303 20.57 14.97 19.02
C GLU A 303 19.16 15.45 18.66
N THR A 304 18.80 15.33 17.38
CA THR A 304 17.48 15.70 16.86
C THR A 304 16.78 14.49 16.29
N TYR A 305 15.46 14.43 16.47
CA TYR A 305 14.64 13.33 16.04
C TYR A 305 13.62 13.73 14.99
N VAL A 306 13.26 12.74 14.18
CA VAL A 306 11.99 12.70 13.45
C VAL A 306 11.07 11.69 14.11
N ARG A 307 9.87 12.15 14.45
CA ARG A 307 8.81 11.40 15.12
C ARG A 307 7.69 11.14 14.14
N ILE A 308 7.35 9.88 13.92
CA ILE A 308 6.24 9.47 13.06
C ILE A 308 5.17 8.81 13.91
N TYR A 309 3.93 9.31 13.77
CA TYR A 309 2.75 8.70 14.38
C TYR A 309 2.03 7.89 13.31
N ALA A 310 1.67 6.66 13.66
CA ALA A 310 1.11 5.68 12.76
C ALA A 310 -0.04 4.90 13.42
N VAL A 311 -0.95 4.39 12.59
CA VAL A 311 -1.94 3.37 12.95
C VAL A 311 -1.80 2.29 11.89
N ASN A 312 -0.87 1.35 12.09
CA ASN A 312 -0.22 0.53 11.04
C ASN A 312 0.50 1.36 9.95
N GLU A 313 -0.19 2.27 9.27
CA GLU A 313 0.35 3.19 8.27
C GLU A 313 0.77 4.54 8.89
N ASN A 314 1.78 5.19 8.30
CA ASN A 314 2.24 6.51 8.73
C ASN A 314 1.14 7.56 8.48
N LEU A 315 0.80 8.31 9.53
CA LEU A 315 -0.26 9.33 9.50
C LEU A 315 0.28 10.76 9.49
N ILE A 316 1.32 11.02 10.27
CA ILE A 316 1.87 12.37 10.43
C ILE A 316 3.30 12.30 10.98
N ALA A 317 4.15 13.23 10.54
CA ALA A 317 5.56 13.30 10.92
C ALA A 317 5.92 14.69 11.48
N TRP A 318 6.76 14.71 12.51
CA TRP A 318 7.37 15.92 13.08
C TRP A 318 8.88 15.78 13.16
N ASN A 319 9.59 16.89 13.13
CA ASN A 319 10.95 16.97 13.63
C ASN A 319 10.98 17.82 14.91
N ASP A 320 12.04 17.70 15.71
CA ASP A 320 12.14 18.45 16.98
C ASP A 320 12.30 19.97 16.82
N GLN A 321 12.64 20.41 15.61
CA GLN A 321 12.93 21.81 15.32
C GLN A 321 11.71 22.59 14.83
N ASN A 322 10.65 21.90 14.38
CA ASN A 322 9.43 22.51 13.88
C ASN A 322 8.27 22.36 14.86
N THR A 323 7.51 23.43 15.04
CA THR A 323 6.23 23.42 15.77
C THR A 323 5.07 22.86 14.94
N SER A 324 5.25 22.77 13.62
CA SER A 324 4.31 22.24 12.65
C SER A 324 4.78 20.87 12.14
N PRO A 325 3.87 19.98 11.69
CA PRO A 325 4.29 18.72 11.07
C PRO A 325 5.12 18.98 9.80
N ILE A 326 6.02 18.06 9.47
CA ILE A 326 6.81 18.08 8.23
C ILE A 326 6.16 17.27 7.11
N ALA A 327 5.22 16.38 7.47
CA ALA A 327 4.34 15.67 6.56
C ALA A 327 3.05 15.25 7.28
N ILE A 328 1.93 15.22 6.56
CA ILE A 328 0.61 14.84 7.06
C ILE A 328 -0.15 14.05 5.98
N GLY A 329 -0.81 12.97 6.39
CA GLY A 329 -1.68 12.19 5.50
C GLY A 329 -2.80 13.06 4.90
N PRO A 330 -3.25 12.80 3.66
CA PRO A 330 -2.93 11.65 2.84
C PRO A 330 -1.64 11.72 2.01
N ALA A 331 -0.75 12.68 2.27
CA ALA A 331 0.60 12.60 1.72
C ALA A 331 1.24 11.24 2.08
N LEU A 332 2.06 10.74 1.17
CA LEU A 332 2.85 9.54 1.38
C LEU A 332 4.03 9.89 2.30
N MET A 333 4.25 9.04 3.29
CA MET A 333 5.44 9.02 4.14
C MET A 333 6.05 7.63 4.01
N CYS A 334 6.94 7.49 3.04
CA CYS A 334 7.54 6.22 2.66
C CYS A 334 8.87 6.01 3.37
N TYR A 335 9.21 4.75 3.63
CA TYR A 335 10.52 4.38 4.14
C TYR A 335 11.34 3.67 3.07
N LEU A 336 12.66 3.90 3.12
CA LEU A 336 13.64 3.13 2.36
C LEU A 336 14.94 3.16 3.15
N THR A 337 15.64 2.04 3.26
CA THR A 337 17.02 2.08 3.76
C THR A 337 17.92 2.77 2.74
N CYS A 338 18.99 3.45 3.17
CA CYS A 338 19.87 4.16 2.26
C CYS A 338 20.59 3.22 1.25
N ASP A 339 20.68 1.92 1.55
CA ASP A 339 21.18 0.86 0.67
C ASP A 339 20.09 0.19 -0.20
N GLY A 340 18.83 0.63 -0.09
CA GLY A 340 17.76 0.27 -1.03
C GLY A 340 16.96 -0.98 -0.66
N ASP A 341 16.98 -1.42 0.58
CA ASP A 341 16.01 -2.38 1.12
C ASP A 341 14.73 -1.68 1.59
N VAL A 342 13.60 -2.26 1.22
CA VAL A 342 12.25 -1.78 1.58
C VAL A 342 11.82 -2.36 2.93
N PHE A 343 11.04 -1.60 3.69
CA PHE A 343 10.53 -2.03 4.99
C PHE A 343 9.26 -1.27 5.36
N THR A 344 8.49 -1.81 6.30
CA THR A 344 7.29 -1.19 6.88
C THR A 344 7.46 -1.00 8.39
N ASN A 345 6.44 -0.41 9.04
CA ASN A 345 6.36 -0.32 10.48
C ASN A 345 6.37 -1.71 11.18
N ALA A 346 5.96 -2.77 10.47
CA ALA A 346 6.04 -4.13 11.00
C ALA A 346 7.46 -4.72 10.97
N ASP A 347 8.40 -4.10 10.24
CA ASP A 347 9.75 -4.60 10.02
C ASP A 347 10.82 -3.79 10.77
N LEU A 348 10.45 -2.87 11.67
CA LEU A 348 11.38 -1.93 12.33
C LEU A 348 12.59 -2.63 12.98
N GLU A 349 12.38 -3.81 13.56
CA GLU A 349 13.45 -4.62 14.17
C GLU A 349 14.53 -5.06 13.17
N THR A 350 14.18 -5.20 11.88
CA THR A 350 15.11 -5.66 10.82
C THR A 350 16.07 -4.56 10.34
N ILE A 351 15.80 -3.29 10.69
CA ILE A 351 16.55 -2.13 10.19
C ILE A 351 17.30 -1.36 11.27
N LYS A 352 17.39 -1.88 12.51
CA LYS A 352 18.01 -1.19 13.67
C LYS A 352 19.40 -0.61 13.39
N ASP A 353 20.23 -1.35 12.64
CA ASP A 353 21.60 -0.96 12.32
C ASP A 353 21.74 -0.30 10.94
N LYS A 354 20.65 0.10 10.31
CA LYS A 354 20.66 0.72 8.97
C LYS A 354 20.38 2.22 9.05
N ASP A 355 21.03 2.96 8.17
CA ASP A 355 20.62 4.33 7.86
C ASP A 355 19.41 4.24 6.93
N ILE A 356 18.38 5.01 7.24
CA ILE A 356 17.12 5.05 6.50
C ILE A 356 16.84 6.45 5.99
N ALA A 357 16.03 6.51 4.95
CA ALA A 357 15.47 7.71 4.37
C ALA A 357 13.96 7.71 4.57
N ILE A 358 13.43 8.84 5.03
CA ILE A 358 12.00 9.11 5.12
C ILE A 358 11.65 10.00 3.94
N ILE A 359 10.82 9.50 3.03
CA ILE A 359 10.44 10.18 1.79
C ILE A 359 9.01 10.70 1.93
N GLY A 360 8.84 11.99 1.66
CA GLY A 360 7.56 12.66 1.59
C GLY A 360 7.13 12.89 0.15
N ALA A 361 5.88 12.58 -0.19
CA ALA A 361 5.31 12.92 -1.49
C ALA A 361 3.81 13.21 -1.38
N PRO A 362 3.22 14.06 -2.25
CA PRO A 362 1.78 14.22 -2.28
C PRO A 362 1.10 12.90 -2.65
N PRO A 363 -0.22 12.75 -2.43
CA PRO A 363 -0.94 11.59 -2.92
C PRO A 363 -0.68 11.43 -4.43
N GLN A 364 -0.33 10.21 -4.84
CA GLN A 364 0.09 9.94 -6.22
C GLN A 364 -1.12 9.57 -7.08
N ASN A 365 -0.97 9.71 -8.41
CA ASN A 365 -2.02 9.41 -9.38
C ASN A 365 -3.33 10.23 -9.21
N LEU A 366 -3.26 11.47 -8.69
CA LEU A 366 -4.43 12.36 -8.49
C LEU A 366 -5.37 12.44 -9.71
N GLN A 367 -4.80 12.63 -10.91
CA GLN A 367 -5.54 12.72 -12.18
C GLN A 367 -6.19 11.40 -12.64
N LYS A 368 -5.86 10.30 -11.95
CA LYS A 368 -6.37 8.95 -12.18
C LYS A 368 -7.24 8.46 -11.02
N SER A 369 -7.49 9.32 -10.04
CA SER A 369 -8.37 9.05 -8.91
C SER A 369 -9.81 9.48 -9.21
N PRO A 370 -10.81 8.90 -8.53
CA PRO A 370 -12.18 9.39 -8.57
C PRO A 370 -12.31 10.86 -8.19
N SER A 371 -13.31 11.54 -8.76
CA SER A 371 -13.59 12.94 -8.43
C SER A 371 -13.96 13.10 -6.95
N GLY A 372 -13.38 14.11 -6.28
CA GLY A 372 -13.64 14.39 -4.87
C GLY A 372 -12.98 13.43 -3.88
N TYR A 373 -12.23 12.42 -4.36
CA TYR A 373 -11.61 11.41 -3.49
C TYR A 373 -10.60 12.02 -2.52
N ILE A 374 -9.80 13.00 -2.98
CA ILE A 374 -8.70 13.55 -2.18
C ILE A 374 -9.23 14.43 -1.06
N GLU A 375 -10.20 15.28 -1.35
CA GLU A 375 -10.90 16.11 -0.37
C GLU A 375 -11.57 15.23 0.69
N TYR A 376 -12.28 14.19 0.26
CA TYR A 376 -12.90 13.21 1.15
C TYR A 376 -11.87 12.52 2.06
N VAL A 377 -10.76 12.06 1.49
CA VAL A 377 -9.71 11.37 2.27
C VAL A 377 -9.01 12.33 3.24
N ILE A 378 -8.80 13.60 2.87
CA ILE A 378 -8.27 14.62 3.79
C ILE A 378 -9.16 14.72 5.04
N ASP A 379 -10.48 14.80 4.86
CA ASP A 379 -11.43 14.87 5.97
C ASP A 379 -11.36 13.62 6.87
N CYS A 380 -11.26 12.43 6.25
CA CYS A 380 -11.09 11.19 6.99
C CYS A 380 -9.76 11.14 7.77
N TYR A 381 -8.64 11.55 7.15
CA TYR A 381 -7.34 11.63 7.83
C TYR A 381 -7.39 12.60 9.00
N LEU A 382 -7.98 13.79 8.81
CA LEU A 382 -8.13 14.77 9.88
C LEU A 382 -8.98 14.20 11.02
N SER A 383 -10.05 13.45 10.75
CA SER A 383 -10.83 12.78 11.78
C SER A 383 -9.98 11.83 12.65
N ILE A 384 -9.14 11.00 12.01
CA ILE A 384 -8.21 10.09 12.72
C ILE A 384 -7.18 10.89 13.52
N LEU A 385 -6.59 11.93 12.91
CA LEU A 385 -5.57 12.77 13.51
C LEU A 385 -6.10 13.56 14.72
N HIS A 386 -7.32 14.10 14.65
CA HIS A 386 -8.00 14.70 15.78
C HIS A 386 -8.20 13.68 16.91
N GLY A 387 -8.53 12.43 16.57
CA GLY A 387 -8.66 11.33 17.53
C GLY A 387 -7.38 11.02 18.31
N ILE A 388 -6.20 11.31 17.73
CA ILE A 388 -4.89 11.17 18.39
C ILE A 388 -4.32 12.49 18.93
N GLY A 389 -5.10 13.57 18.94
CA GLY A 389 -4.76 14.84 19.57
C GLY A 389 -4.12 15.89 18.65
N TYR A 390 -4.02 15.67 17.35
CA TYR A 390 -3.61 16.71 16.41
C TYR A 390 -4.79 17.63 16.10
N GLY A 391 -4.75 18.87 16.57
CA GLY A 391 -5.81 19.88 16.37
C GLY A 391 -5.58 20.87 15.21
N GLY A 392 -4.58 20.61 14.37
CA GLY A 392 -4.23 21.50 13.25
C GLY A 392 -5.03 21.22 11.98
N ALA A 393 -4.95 22.12 11.00
CA ALA A 393 -5.51 21.89 9.67
C ALA A 393 -4.63 20.94 8.84
N TYR A 394 -5.18 20.41 7.75
CA TYR A 394 -4.38 19.77 6.71
C TYR A 394 -3.58 20.83 5.96
N ALA A 395 -2.36 20.48 5.56
CA ALA A 395 -1.51 21.30 4.70
C ALA A 395 -0.80 20.38 3.72
N ASP A 396 -0.73 20.80 2.46
CA ASP A 396 0.00 20.05 1.45
C ASP A 396 1.48 19.99 1.78
N ILE A 397 2.13 18.91 1.38
CA ILE A 397 3.52 18.66 1.74
C ILE A 397 4.49 19.76 1.25
N GLU A 398 4.10 20.48 0.19
CA GLU A 398 4.85 21.62 -0.35
C GLU A 398 4.76 22.90 0.49
N ASP A 399 3.68 23.05 1.26
CA ASP A 399 3.48 24.17 2.18
C ASP A 399 4.04 23.89 3.58
N LEU A 400 4.34 22.62 3.87
CA LEU A 400 4.95 22.21 5.12
C LEU A 400 6.46 22.52 5.16
N PRO A 401 7.01 22.83 6.36
CA PRO A 401 8.43 23.16 6.52
C PRO A 401 9.34 22.16 5.84
N ASP A 402 10.41 22.67 5.23
CA ASP A 402 11.51 21.83 4.81
C ASP A 402 12.38 21.45 6.03
N PRO A 403 13.01 20.27 6.01
CA PRO A 403 14.00 19.91 7.02
C PRO A 403 15.20 20.86 6.96
N GLU A 404 15.69 21.35 8.10
CA GLU A 404 16.91 22.18 8.12
C GLU A 404 18.10 21.41 7.52
N GLY A 405 18.84 22.10 6.64
CA GLY A 405 19.96 21.51 5.90
C GLY A 405 19.57 20.73 4.64
N SER A 406 18.27 20.58 4.36
CA SER A 406 17.84 20.17 3.02
C SER A 406 18.15 21.32 2.05
N THR A 407 19.09 21.11 1.14
CA THR A 407 19.12 21.92 -0.07
C THR A 407 17.84 21.57 -0.82
N SER A 408 16.80 22.38 -0.63
CA SER A 408 15.54 22.26 -1.36
C SER A 408 15.79 22.56 -2.84
N ALA A 409 16.31 21.57 -3.56
CA ALA A 409 15.65 21.29 -4.80
C ALA A 409 14.33 20.64 -4.38
N THR A 410 13.28 21.44 -4.18
CA THR A 410 11.95 20.96 -4.54
C THR A 410 12.14 20.43 -5.95
N ILE A 411 12.22 19.10 -6.14
CA ILE A 411 12.60 18.53 -7.43
C ILE A 411 11.37 18.65 -8.33
N ARG A 412 11.09 19.88 -8.78
CA ARG A 412 10.09 20.20 -9.79
C ARG A 412 10.63 19.70 -11.12
N GLY A 413 10.20 18.49 -11.49
CA GLY A 413 10.44 17.93 -12.81
C GLY A 413 11.90 17.72 -13.13
N LEU A 414 12.49 16.62 -12.63
CA LEU A 414 13.54 15.98 -13.43
C LEU A 414 12.88 15.49 -14.72
N PRO A 415 13.34 15.91 -15.92
CA PRO A 415 12.79 15.39 -17.15
C PRO A 415 12.99 13.87 -17.17
N ARG A 416 11.93 13.11 -17.48
CA ARG A 416 11.91 11.64 -17.68
C ARG A 416 12.99 11.11 -18.65
N LYS A 417 13.82 11.96 -19.26
CA LYS A 417 14.73 11.65 -20.36
C LYS A 417 16.09 11.06 -19.98
N ARG A 418 16.45 10.85 -18.71
CA ARG A 418 17.80 10.31 -18.38
C ARG A 418 17.93 8.79 -18.25
N PHE A 419 16.84 8.03 -18.11
CA PHE A 419 16.96 6.56 -18.01
C PHE A 419 17.03 5.86 -19.39
N SER A 420 16.43 6.41 -20.45
CA SER A 420 16.40 5.74 -21.77
C SER A 420 17.68 5.86 -22.60
N GLU A 421 18.64 6.71 -22.21
CA GLU A 421 19.94 6.84 -22.89
C GLU A 421 20.99 5.88 -22.34
N TYR A 422 20.84 5.39 -21.10
CA TYR A 422 21.76 4.42 -20.51
C TYR A 422 21.57 3.01 -21.09
N SER A 423 20.33 2.58 -21.36
CA SER A 423 20.08 1.27 -22.00
C SER A 423 20.53 1.21 -23.47
N LYS A 424 20.65 2.36 -24.16
CA LYS A 424 21.13 2.41 -25.55
C LYS A 424 22.66 2.38 -25.68
N ARG A 425 23.41 2.73 -24.65
CA ARG A 425 24.88 2.72 -24.69
C ARG A 425 25.51 1.34 -24.47
N GLN A 426 24.77 0.34 -23.97
CA GLN A 426 25.28 -1.03 -23.86
C GLN A 426 24.96 -1.96 -25.05
N VAL A 427 24.09 -1.54 -25.99
CA VAL A 427 23.75 -2.35 -27.18
C VAL A 427 24.63 -2.04 -28.41
N MET A 428 25.50 -1.03 -28.34
CA MET A 428 26.30 -0.55 -29.48
C MET A 428 27.80 -0.88 -29.42
N SER A 429 28.27 -1.71 -28.48
CA SER A 429 29.71 -2.01 -28.32
C SER A 429 30.13 -3.48 -28.52
N TRP A 430 29.24 -4.37 -28.96
CA TRP A 430 29.61 -5.75 -29.35
C TRP A 430 28.99 -6.16 -30.69
N ARG A 431 29.24 -5.34 -31.72
CA ARG A 431 29.36 -5.76 -33.11
C ARG A 431 30.50 -4.97 -33.73
N GLY A 432 31.71 -5.51 -33.57
CA GLY A 432 32.96 -5.08 -34.18
C GLY A 432 33.85 -6.30 -34.30
#